data_AF-A0A392U9L6-F1
#
_entry.id   AF-A0A392U9L6-F1
#
_cell.length_a   1.000
_cell.length_b   1.000
_cell.length_c   1.000
_cell.angle_alpha   90.00
_cell.angle_beta   90.00
_cell.angle_gamma   90.00
#
_symmetry.space_group_name_H-M   'P 1'
#
loop_
_entity.id
_entity.type
_entity.pdbx_description
1 polymer ?
#
loop_
_entity_poly.entity_id
_entity_poly.type
_entity_poly.pdbx_seq_one_letter_code
_entity_poly.pdbx_strand_id
1 'polypeptide(L)' 'MEQPVDFEALNANDFDVEKLFKDQGWIKYFDMLNGPVYPILVKDFWPRCDIIEQADAD' A
#
# COMPACT_ATOMS: atom_id res chain seq x y z
N MET A 1 -3.03 -12.68 3.67
CA MET A 1 -2.52 -11.39 3.18
C MET A 1 -3.54 -10.34 3.57
N GLU A 2 -3.10 -9.14 3.95
CA GLU A 2 -4.04 -8.05 4.22
C GLU A 2 -4.65 -7.60 2.90
N GLN A 3 -5.97 -7.55 2.81
CA GLN A 3 -6.68 -7.10 1.61
C GLN A 3 -7.70 -6.02 2.03
N PRO A 4 -7.24 -4.78 2.30
CA PRO A 4 -8.10 -3.70 2.75
C PRO A 4 -9.20 -3.33 1.72
N VAL A 5 -8.97 -3.63 0.43
CA VAL A 5 -9.92 -3.36 -0.65
C VAL A 5 -10.29 -4.65 -1.37
N ASP A 6 -11.55 -5.04 -1.24
CA ASP A 6 -12.12 -6.23 -1.87
C ASP A 6 -13.28 -5.84 -2.80
N PHE A 7 -13.00 -5.83 -4.10
CA PHE A 7 -13.99 -5.47 -5.12
C PHE A 7 -15.08 -6.54 -5.29
N GLU A 8 -14.80 -7.81 -5.00
CA GLU A 8 -15.82 -8.86 -5.04
C GLU A 8 -16.82 -8.69 -3.90
N ALA A 9 -16.34 -8.41 -2.69
CA ALA A 9 -17.20 -8.14 -1.55
C ALA A 9 -18.03 -6.87 -1.75
N LEU A 10 -17.45 -5.80 -2.30
CA LEU A 10 -18.18 -4.57 -2.62
C LEU A 10 -19.30 -4.84 -3.63
N ASN A 11 -18.99 -5.57 -4.71
CA ASN A 11 -19.97 -5.92 -5.73
C ASN A 11 -21.11 -6.79 -5.16
N ALA A 12 -20.80 -7.74 -4.26
CA ALA A 12 -21.80 -8.56 -3.58
C ALA A 12 -22.73 -7.76 -2.63
N ASN A 13 -22.36 -6.53 -2.28
CA ASN A 13 -23.14 -5.60 -1.46
C ASN A 13 -23.72 -4.44 -2.30
N ASP A 14 -23.92 -4.64 -3.61
CA ASP A 14 -24.47 -3.65 -4.55
C ASP A 14 -23.59 -2.40 -4.77
N PHE A 15 -22.29 -2.48 -4.48
CA PHE A 15 -21.31 -1.42 -4.78
C PHE A 15 -20.42 -1.82 -5.97
N ASP A 16 -20.89 -1.56 -7.20
CA ASP A 16 -20.11 -1.74 -8.43
C ASP A 16 -19.25 -0.49 -8.72
N VAL A 17 -18.08 -0.42 -8.07
CA VAL A 17 -17.12 0.69 -8.21
C VAL A 17 -15.80 0.27 -8.86
N GLU A 18 -15.59 -1.03 -9.10
CA GLU A 18 -14.32 -1.54 -9.65
C GLU A 18 -14.00 -0.88 -11.00
N LYS A 19 -14.99 -0.79 -11.88
CA LYS A 19 -14.84 -0.18 -13.20
C LYS A 19 -14.41 1.29 -13.12
N LEU A 20 -14.97 2.04 -12.17
CA LEU A 20 -14.64 3.46 -11.95
C LEU A 20 -13.15 3.64 -11.66
N PHE A 21 -12.57 2.79 -10.82
CA PHE A 21 -11.14 2.85 -10.46
C PHE A 21 -10.24 2.24 -11.54
N LYS A 22 -10.75 1.25 -12.28
CA LYS A 22 -10.05 0.67 -13.43
C LYS A 22 -9.86 1.68 -14.54
N ASP A 23 -10.91 2.42 -14.88
CA ASP A 23 -10.87 3.46 -15.91
C ASP A 23 -9.94 4.62 -15.54
N GLN A 24 -9.74 4.87 -14.24
CA GLN A 24 -8.76 5.84 -13.73
C GLN A 24 -7.32 5.31 -13.69
N GLY A 25 -7.11 4.00 -13.90
CA GLY A 25 -5.79 3.37 -13.84
C GLY A 25 -5.29 3.06 -12.42
N TRP A 26 -6.17 3.01 -11.42
CA TRP A 26 -5.80 2.87 -10.00
C TRP A 26 -5.60 1.43 -9.52
N ILE A 27 -5.85 0.43 -10.37
CA ILE A 27 -5.79 -0.99 -9.96
C ILE A 27 -4.44 -1.35 -9.34
N LYS A 28 -3.33 -0.88 -9.92
CA LYS A 28 -1.98 -1.12 -9.39
C LYS A 28 -1.77 -0.55 -7.97
N TYR A 29 -2.46 0.54 -7.63
CA TYR A 29 -2.40 1.12 -6.30
C TYR A 29 -3.14 0.25 -5.29
N PHE A 30 -4.29 -0.31 -5.66
CA PHE A 30 -5.00 -1.28 -4.82
C PHE A 30 -4.24 -2.60 -4.68
N ASP A 31 -3.53 -3.05 -5.72
CA ASP A 31 -2.60 -4.21 -5.61
C ASP A 31 -1.50 -3.96 -4.57
N MET A 32 -0.98 -2.73 -4.49
CA MET A 32 0.00 -2.34 -3.48
C MET A 32 -0.62 -2.30 -2.07
N LEU A 33 -1.82 -1.75 -1.92
CA LEU A 33 -2.53 -1.69 -0.64
C LEU A 33 -2.95 -3.06 -0.11
N ASN A 34 -3.36 -3.97 -1.01
CA ASN A 34 -3.66 -5.37 -0.71
C ASN A 34 -2.39 -6.24 -0.62
N GLY A 35 -1.22 -5.62 -0.73
CA GLY A 35 0.07 -6.27 -0.54
C GLY A 35 0.39 -6.52 0.94
N PRO A 36 1.47 -7.25 1.23
CA PRO A 36 1.97 -7.36 2.58
C PRO A 36 2.34 -5.96 3.10
N VAL A 37 1.58 -5.47 4.08
CA VAL A 37 2.08 -4.42 4.96
C VAL A 37 3.19 -5.06 5.77
N TYR A 38 4.38 -4.44 5.76
CA TYR A 38 5.49 -4.91 6.57
C TYR A 38 5.62 -4.02 7.82
N PRO A 39 4.76 -4.19 8.84
CA PRO A 39 4.72 -3.31 10.01
C PRO A 39 6.02 -3.34 10.81
N ILE A 40 6.83 -4.38 10.64
CA ILE A 40 8.11 -4.56 11.33
C ILE A 40 9.30 -4.12 10.45
N LEU A 41 9.12 -3.88 9.15
CA LEU A 41 10.24 -3.54 8.24
C LEU A 41 11.01 -2.31 8.69
N VAL A 42 10.31 -1.26 9.10
CA VAL A 42 10.94 -0.04 9.63
C VAL A 42 11.76 -0.38 10.87
N LYS A 43 11.21 -1.20 11.78
CA LYS A 43 11.90 -1.64 12.99
C LYS A 43 13.11 -2.53 12.69
N ASP A 44 13.04 -3.36 11.66
CA ASP A 44 14.12 -4.28 11.27
C ASP A 44 15.25 -3.56 10.50
N PHE A 45 14.92 -2.50 9.76
CA PHE A 45 15.91 -1.67 9.06
C PHE A 45 16.52 -0.58 9.95
N TRP A 46 15.79 -0.07 10.94
CA TRP A 46 16.24 1.01 11.83
C TRP A 46 17.63 0.78 12.46
N PRO A 47 18.00 -0.43 12.95
CA PRO A 47 19.33 -0.67 13.52
C PRO A 47 20.46 -0.67 12.49
N ARG A 48 20.13 -0.69 11.19
CA ARG A 48 21.07 -0.72 10.06
C ARG A 48 21.09 0.58 9.27
N CYS A 49 20.35 1.59 9.70
CA CYS A 49 20.34 2.88 9.03
C CYS A 49 21.55 3.71 9.45
N ASP A 50 22.25 4.30 8.48
CA ASP A 50 23.24 5.34 8.75
C ASP A 50 22.51 6.62 9.17
N ILE A 51 23.01 7.27 10.22
CA ILE A 51 22.51 8.58 10.65
C ILE A 51 23.27 9.63 9.83
N ILE A 52 22.55 10.33 8.96
CA ILE A 52 23.09 11.48 8.22
C ILE A 52 22.79 12.74 9.04
N GLU A 53 23.82 13.44 9.50
CA GLU A 53 23.63 14.73 10.16
C GLU A 53 23.35 15.82 9.11
N GLN A 54 22.74 16.92 9.53
CA GLN A 54 22.37 18.00 8.61
C GLN A 54 23.58 18.69 7.95
N ALA A 55 24.78 18.53 8.52
CA ALA A 55 26.03 18.96 7.91
C ALA A 55 26.49 18.07 6.74
N ASP A 56 26.00 16.82 6.69
CA ASP A 56 26.33 15.80 5.68
C ASP A 56 25.23 15.65 4.62
N ALA A 57 24.12 16.37 4.78
CA ALA A 57 23.03 16.44 3.80
C ALA A 57 23.27 17.64 2.86
N ASP A 58 23.68 17.35 1.62
CA ASP A 58 23.93 18.33 0.54
C ASP A 58 22.74 19.29 0.29
#